data_AF-A0A1H9MNZ9-F1
#
_entry.id   AF-A0A1H9MNZ9-F1
#
_cell.length_a   1.000
_cell.length_b   1.000
_cell.length_c   1.000
_cell.angle_alpha   90.00
_cell.angle_beta   90.00
_cell.angle_gamma   90.00
#
_symmetry.space_group_name_H-M   'P 1'
#
loop_
_entity.id
_entity.type
_entity.pdbx_description
1 polymer ?
#
loop_
_entity_poly.entity_id
_entity_poly.type
_entity_poly.pdbx_seq_one_letter_code
_entity_poly.pdbx_strand_id
1 'polypeptide(L)'
;MRVTTDHDDLLPAQLGREAQELLDPHHHRASVHLGDRLVVDPGQVLDNVAMAMERLDLDIGTPVSIEEDVATLEELVAMIDHFDRGAELIAHTLNTAARVMNARYPAELVHHPLPPDCDLRRLFHADVDDRSQDVARAVFNHRLAQDADVRESEVAIDLDGLSSQQRIEVFMAVFFLYGTKIGALQNRTGIR
;
A
#
# COMPACT_ATOMS: atom_id res chain seq x y z
N MET A 1 53.34 9.94 -35.97
CA MET A 1 53.00 10.08 -34.53
C MET A 1 51.49 9.97 -34.44
N ARG A 2 50.98 8.77 -34.16
CA ARG A 2 49.54 8.48 -34.07
C ARG A 2 49.11 8.77 -32.64
N VAL A 3 48.20 9.72 -32.46
CA VAL A 3 47.46 9.93 -31.21
C VAL A 3 46.15 9.17 -31.39
N THR A 4 46.03 8.03 -30.70
CA THR A 4 44.77 7.30 -30.56
C THR A 4 43.94 8.01 -29.51
N THR A 5 42.77 8.48 -29.90
CA THR A 5 41.71 8.93 -29.00
C THR A 5 41.09 7.71 -28.33
N ASP A 6 41.45 7.46 -27.07
CA ASP A 6 40.68 6.59 -26.17
C ASP A 6 39.39 7.33 -25.79
N HIS A 7 38.37 7.13 -26.59
CA HIS A 7 36.97 7.40 -26.27
C HIS A 7 36.26 6.06 -26.26
N ASP A 8 36.36 5.29 -25.16
CA ASP A 8 35.47 4.12 -24.98
C ASP A 8 35.28 3.62 -23.53
N ASP A 9 35.74 4.34 -22.49
CA ASP A 9 35.59 3.89 -21.09
C ASP A 9 34.75 4.84 -20.22
N LEU A 10 33.51 5.15 -20.66
CA LEU A 10 32.49 5.79 -19.81
C LEU A 10 31.14 5.06 -19.89
N LEU A 11 31.16 3.73 -19.95
CA LEU A 11 30.02 2.95 -19.47
C LEU A 11 30.05 2.99 -17.93
N PRO A 12 28.98 3.43 -17.26
CA PRO A 12 28.96 3.50 -15.80
C PRO A 12 29.32 2.14 -15.22
N ALA A 13 30.22 2.17 -14.24
CA ALA A 13 30.58 1.04 -13.41
C ALA A 13 29.33 0.20 -13.09
N GLN A 14 29.47 -1.11 -13.27
CA GLN A 14 28.50 -2.15 -12.91
C GLN A 14 27.53 -1.65 -11.84
N LEU A 15 26.26 -1.49 -12.20
CA LEU A 15 25.17 -1.38 -11.22
C LEU A 15 25.45 -2.46 -10.16
N GLY A 16 25.68 -2.05 -8.92
CA GLY A 16 25.98 -2.99 -7.83
C GLY A 16 24.93 -4.08 -7.79
N ARG A 17 25.28 -5.28 -7.30
CA ARG A 17 24.36 -6.43 -7.22
C ARG A 17 22.98 -6.02 -6.67
N GLU A 18 22.96 -5.15 -5.68
CA GLU A 18 21.73 -4.63 -5.06
C GLU A 18 20.89 -3.81 -6.06
N ALA A 19 21.49 -2.93 -6.87
CA ALA A 19 20.76 -2.21 -7.93
C ALA A 19 20.24 -3.14 -9.04
N GLN A 20 20.92 -4.26 -9.29
CA GLN A 20 20.42 -5.29 -10.21
C GLN A 20 19.24 -6.07 -9.63
N GLU A 21 19.21 -6.30 -8.31
CA GLU A 21 18.07 -6.92 -7.61
C GLU A 21 16.80 -6.06 -7.70
N LEU A 22 16.92 -4.72 -7.65
CA LEU A 22 15.77 -3.81 -7.87
C LEU A 22 15.24 -3.84 -9.31
N LEU A 23 16.10 -4.13 -10.29
CA LEU A 23 15.70 -4.23 -11.69
C LEU A 23 15.20 -5.63 -12.06
N ASP A 24 15.25 -6.58 -11.14
CA ASP A 24 14.67 -7.91 -11.32
C ASP A 24 13.15 -7.82 -11.10
N PRO A 25 12.32 -8.02 -12.14
CA PRO A 25 10.86 -7.93 -12.04
C PRO A 25 10.24 -9.04 -11.17
N HIS A 26 11.04 -9.96 -10.63
CA HIS A 26 10.61 -11.01 -9.71
C HIS A 26 11.08 -10.77 -8.27
N HIS A 27 11.73 -9.64 -7.98
CA HIS A 27 12.24 -9.34 -6.66
C HIS A 27 11.19 -8.62 -5.80
N HIS A 28 10.91 -9.14 -4.60
CA HIS A 28 9.85 -8.61 -3.72
C HIS A 28 10.20 -7.27 -3.05
N ARG A 29 11.47 -6.87 -3.06
CA ARG A 29 11.94 -5.69 -2.34
C ARG A 29 11.68 -4.43 -3.16
N ALA A 30 10.99 -3.46 -2.56
CA ALA A 30 10.67 -2.19 -3.22
C ALA A 30 11.79 -1.15 -3.11
N SER A 31 12.90 -1.45 -2.42
CA SER A 31 14.00 -0.52 -2.25
C SER A 31 15.38 -1.17 -2.12
N VAL A 32 16.41 -0.35 -2.38
CA VAL A 32 17.82 -0.68 -2.24
C VAL A 32 18.59 0.50 -1.64
N HIS A 33 19.53 0.19 -0.74
CA HIS A 33 20.48 1.18 -0.24
C HIS A 33 21.67 1.31 -1.19
N LEU A 34 21.81 2.46 -1.86
CA LEU A 34 23.01 2.83 -2.62
C LEU A 34 23.90 3.72 -1.75
N GLY A 35 24.72 3.09 -0.91
CA GLY A 35 25.48 3.80 0.13
C GLY A 35 24.53 4.42 1.16
N ASP A 36 24.59 5.73 1.34
CA ASP A 36 23.72 6.47 2.28
C ASP A 36 22.35 6.86 1.67
N ARG A 37 22.05 6.43 0.44
CA ARG A 37 20.80 6.80 -0.26
C ARG A 37 19.89 5.60 -0.41
N LEU A 38 18.64 5.72 0.03
CA LEU A 38 17.58 4.77 -0.30
C LEU A 38 17.02 5.10 -1.68
N VAL A 39 17.03 4.11 -2.58
CA VAL A 39 16.30 4.16 -3.85
C VAL A 39 15.08 3.26 -3.72
N VAL A 40 13.91 3.82 -3.98
CA VAL A 40 12.62 3.12 -3.89
C VAL A 40 12.01 3.05 -5.28
N ASP A 41 11.42 1.91 -5.63
CA ASP A 41 10.52 1.73 -6.76
C ASP A 41 9.06 1.85 -6.29
N PRO A 42 8.38 2.98 -6.58
CA PRO A 42 6.97 3.16 -6.22
C PRO A 42 6.04 2.10 -6.79
N GLY A 43 6.33 1.58 -7.99
CA GLY A 43 5.50 0.56 -8.63
C GLY A 43 5.51 -0.73 -7.82
N GLN A 44 6.70 -1.17 -7.39
CA GLN A 44 6.85 -2.36 -6.56
C GLN A 44 6.15 -2.23 -5.21
N VAL A 45 6.11 -1.05 -4.59
CA VAL A 45 5.32 -0.81 -3.36
C VAL A 45 3.83 -1.10 -3.61
N LEU A 46 3.26 -0.59 -4.71
CA LEU A 46 1.86 -0.81 -5.04
C LEU A 46 1.57 -2.29 -5.33
N ASP A 47 2.46 -2.96 -6.08
CA ASP A 47 2.32 -4.38 -6.37
C ASP A 47 2.41 -5.23 -5.09
N ASN A 48 3.30 -4.88 -4.16
CA ASN A 48 3.39 -5.53 -2.84
C ASN A 48 2.11 -5.36 -2.03
N VAL A 49 1.50 -4.16 -2.03
CA VAL A 49 0.16 -3.93 -1.41
C VAL A 49 -0.85 -4.92 -1.99
N ALA A 50 -0.94 -5.02 -3.32
CA ALA A 50 -1.89 -5.92 -3.97
C ALA A 50 -1.67 -7.38 -3.58
N MET A 51 -0.41 -7.84 -3.64
CA MET A 51 -0.05 -9.21 -3.26
C MET A 51 -0.37 -9.53 -1.79
N ALA A 52 -0.05 -8.62 -0.87
CA ALA A 52 -0.32 -8.81 0.55
C ALA A 52 -1.83 -8.88 0.83
N MET A 53 -2.64 -8.06 0.15
CA MET A 53 -4.09 -8.05 0.31
C MET A 53 -4.74 -9.32 -0.25
N GLU A 54 -4.27 -9.80 -1.42
CA GLU A 54 -4.71 -11.06 -2.01
C GLU A 54 -4.36 -12.24 -1.10
N ARG A 55 -3.15 -12.25 -0.53
CA ARG A 55 -2.73 -13.27 0.46
C ARG A 55 -3.62 -13.25 1.70
N LEU A 56 -3.89 -12.08 2.26
CA LEU A 56 -4.73 -11.94 3.46
C LEU A 56 -6.15 -12.44 3.25
N ASP A 57 -6.71 -12.25 2.04
CA ASP A 57 -8.04 -12.76 1.70
C ASP A 57 -8.04 -14.28 1.48
N LEU A 58 -6.99 -14.84 0.87
CA LEU A 58 -6.86 -16.30 0.66
C LEU A 58 -6.63 -17.06 1.98
N ASP A 59 -5.90 -16.48 2.92
CA ASP A 59 -5.68 -17.06 4.24
C ASP A 59 -5.51 -15.98 5.32
N ILE A 60 -6.61 -15.62 5.97
CA ILE A 60 -6.60 -14.66 7.08
C ILE A 60 -5.84 -15.17 8.32
N GLY A 61 -5.58 -16.48 8.40
CA GLY A 61 -4.81 -17.09 9.48
C GLY A 61 -3.31 -16.91 9.31
N THR A 62 -2.85 -16.58 8.09
CA THR A 62 -1.45 -16.25 7.83
C THR A 62 -1.17 -14.82 8.31
N PRO A 63 -0.21 -14.61 9.22
CA PRO A 63 0.20 -13.27 9.62
C PRO A 63 0.72 -12.51 8.40
N VAL A 64 0.16 -11.31 8.17
CA VAL A 64 0.69 -10.35 7.19
C VAL A 64 1.31 -9.20 7.97
N SER A 65 2.57 -8.92 7.70
CA SER A 65 3.31 -7.79 8.25
C SER A 65 3.41 -6.72 7.19
N ILE A 66 2.94 -5.50 7.46
CA ILE A 66 3.08 -4.39 6.51
C ILE A 66 4.56 -4.11 6.24
N GLU A 67 5.40 -4.15 7.27
CA GLU A 67 6.83 -3.89 7.14
C GLU A 67 7.56 -4.93 6.27
N GLU A 68 7.15 -6.20 6.34
CA GLU A 68 7.85 -7.30 5.61
C GLU A 68 7.19 -7.65 4.27
N ASP A 69 5.86 -7.58 4.18
CA ASP A 69 5.09 -8.02 3.00
C ASP A 69 4.68 -6.87 2.08
N VAL A 70 4.68 -5.62 2.57
CA VAL A 70 4.18 -4.46 1.83
C VAL A 70 5.29 -3.45 1.56
N ALA A 71 5.68 -2.72 2.60
CA ALA A 71 6.71 -1.69 2.55
C ALA A 71 7.16 -1.34 3.98
N THR A 72 8.46 -1.12 4.11
CA THR A 72 9.08 -0.54 5.31
C THR A 72 8.61 0.90 5.53
N LEU A 73 8.77 1.40 6.76
CA LEU A 73 8.44 2.79 7.06
C LEU A 73 9.24 3.78 6.19
N GLU A 74 10.50 3.48 5.89
CA GLU A 74 11.33 4.34 5.03
C GLU A 74 10.81 4.40 3.59
N GLU A 75 10.33 3.28 3.05
CA GLU A 75 9.69 3.23 1.72
C GLU A 75 8.37 4.01 1.71
N LEU A 76 7.55 3.90 2.76
CA LEU A 76 6.30 4.66 2.88
C LEU A 76 6.56 6.18 3.01
N VAL A 77 7.57 6.56 3.79
CA VAL A 77 8.03 7.96 3.88
C VAL A 77 8.49 8.44 2.52
N ALA A 78 9.31 7.67 1.80
CA ALA A 78 9.76 8.05 0.46
C ALA A 78 8.57 8.22 -0.51
N MET A 79 7.60 7.30 -0.50
CA MET A 79 6.37 7.40 -1.30
C MET A 79 5.62 8.71 -1.07
N ILE A 80 5.47 9.12 0.19
CA ILE A 80 4.66 10.27 0.56
C ILE A 80 5.44 11.58 0.47
N ASP A 81 6.66 11.64 1.00
CA ASP A 81 7.44 12.89 1.10
C ASP A 81 8.27 13.18 -0.14
N HIS A 82 8.83 12.16 -0.79
CA HIS A 82 9.75 12.36 -1.92
C HIS A 82 9.06 12.24 -3.27
N PHE A 83 8.06 11.36 -3.38
CA PHE A 83 7.34 11.14 -4.63
C PHE A 83 5.96 11.80 -4.68
N ASP A 84 5.44 12.33 -3.57
CA ASP A 84 4.07 12.89 -3.46
C ASP A 84 2.97 11.91 -3.90
N ARG A 85 3.17 10.61 -3.63
CA ARG A 85 2.30 9.50 -4.05
C ARG A 85 1.38 8.98 -2.94
N GLY A 86 1.17 9.76 -1.88
CA GLY A 86 0.32 9.34 -0.76
C GLY A 86 -1.13 9.03 -1.16
N ALA A 87 -1.72 9.89 -2.00
CA ALA A 87 -3.09 9.69 -2.50
C ALA A 87 -3.17 8.49 -3.46
N GLU A 88 -2.16 8.30 -4.32
CA GLU A 88 -2.06 7.14 -5.21
C GLU A 88 -1.99 5.83 -4.41
N LEU A 89 -1.14 5.77 -3.38
CA LEU A 89 -0.97 4.62 -2.51
C LEU A 89 -2.31 4.22 -1.83
N ILE A 90 -3.01 5.20 -1.27
CA ILE A 90 -4.29 4.96 -0.59
C ILE A 90 -5.38 4.56 -1.60
N ALA A 91 -5.50 5.26 -2.75
CA ALA A 91 -6.45 4.93 -3.80
C ALA A 91 -6.22 3.50 -4.34
N HIS A 92 -4.95 3.14 -4.58
CA HIS A 92 -4.57 1.80 -5.01
C HIS A 92 -5.01 0.74 -3.99
N THR A 93 -4.74 0.97 -2.71
CA THR A 93 -5.13 0.07 -1.61
C THR A 93 -6.65 -0.10 -1.55
N LEU A 94 -7.41 1.00 -1.65
CA LEU A 94 -8.88 1.01 -1.65
C LEU A 94 -9.46 0.23 -2.84
N ASN A 95 -8.95 0.49 -4.04
CA ASN A 95 -9.42 -0.18 -5.26
C ASN A 95 -9.08 -1.67 -5.27
N THR A 96 -7.88 -2.02 -4.80
CA THR A 96 -7.49 -3.42 -4.59
C THR A 96 -8.39 -4.11 -3.57
N ALA A 97 -8.69 -3.46 -2.43
CA ALA A 97 -9.62 -3.99 -1.41
C ALA A 97 -10.96 -4.37 -2.04
N ALA A 98 -11.56 -3.41 -2.76
CA ALA A 98 -12.86 -3.59 -3.39
C ALA A 98 -12.82 -4.67 -4.48
N ARG A 99 -11.77 -4.71 -5.30
CA ARG A 99 -11.58 -5.73 -6.35
C ARG A 99 -11.51 -7.13 -5.77
N VAL A 100 -10.65 -7.34 -4.77
CA VAL A 100 -10.47 -8.65 -4.13
C VAL A 100 -11.75 -9.10 -3.45
N MET A 101 -12.40 -8.22 -2.68
CA MET A 101 -13.66 -8.55 -2.01
C MET A 101 -14.79 -8.89 -2.98
N ASN A 102 -15.02 -8.05 -4.01
CA ASN A 102 -16.11 -8.27 -4.97
C ASN A 102 -15.90 -9.49 -5.86
N ALA A 103 -14.65 -9.97 -6.00
CA ALA A 103 -14.37 -11.21 -6.73
C ALA A 103 -14.86 -12.46 -6.00
N ARG A 104 -15.02 -12.42 -4.67
CA ARG A 104 -15.29 -13.62 -3.83
C ARG A 104 -16.56 -13.54 -3.01
N TYR A 105 -16.95 -12.36 -2.54
CA TYR A 105 -18.08 -12.20 -1.62
C TYR A 105 -19.27 -11.51 -2.31
N PRO A 106 -20.51 -11.75 -1.85
CA PRO A 106 -21.69 -11.06 -2.36
C PRO A 106 -21.58 -9.55 -2.23
N ALA A 107 -21.88 -8.81 -3.29
CA ALA A 107 -21.77 -7.35 -3.36
C ALA A 107 -22.55 -6.66 -2.23
N GLU A 108 -23.71 -7.19 -1.84
CA GLU A 108 -24.52 -6.60 -0.76
C GLU A 108 -23.79 -6.61 0.59
N LEU A 109 -22.93 -7.61 0.83
CA LEU A 109 -22.13 -7.69 2.04
C LEU A 109 -20.87 -6.82 1.94
N VAL A 110 -20.25 -6.77 0.77
CA VAL A 110 -19.08 -5.91 0.52
C VAL A 110 -19.47 -4.44 0.70
N HIS A 111 -20.58 -4.00 0.10
CA HIS A 111 -21.06 -2.62 0.14
C HIS A 111 -21.60 -2.18 1.50
N HIS A 112 -21.78 -3.11 2.45
CA HIS A 112 -22.18 -2.75 3.79
C HIS A 112 -21.04 -1.95 4.48
N PRO A 113 -21.28 -0.73 4.99
CA PRO A 113 -20.21 0.07 5.57
C PRO A 113 -19.68 -0.57 6.85
N LEU A 114 -18.41 -0.32 7.15
CA LEU A 114 -17.86 -0.59 8.48
C LEU A 114 -18.57 0.31 9.51
N PRO A 115 -18.92 -0.23 10.69
CA PRO A 115 -19.58 0.53 11.75
C PRO A 115 -18.76 1.76 12.19
N PRO A 116 -19.43 2.85 12.62
CA PRO A 116 -18.73 4.05 13.10
C PRO A 116 -17.93 3.80 14.40
N ASP A 117 -18.28 2.76 15.15
CA ASP A 117 -17.58 2.32 16.37
C ASP A 117 -16.47 1.29 16.10
N CYS A 118 -16.18 0.98 14.83
CA CYS A 118 -14.99 0.23 14.46
C CYS A 118 -13.73 1.07 14.78
N ASP A 119 -13.04 0.68 15.85
CA ASP A 119 -11.86 1.37 16.40
C ASP A 119 -10.64 0.44 16.35
N LEU A 120 -9.71 0.73 15.44
CA LEU A 120 -8.51 -0.06 15.19
C LEU A 120 -7.57 -0.08 16.40
N ARG A 121 -7.56 0.97 17.22
CA ARG A 121 -6.74 1.01 18.44
C ARG A 121 -7.20 -0.02 19.45
N ARG A 122 -8.50 -0.32 19.48
CA ARG A 122 -9.07 -1.33 20.37
C ARG A 122 -8.92 -2.74 19.81
N LEU A 123 -8.96 -2.88 18.49
CA LEU A 123 -8.88 -4.17 17.81
C LEU A 123 -7.44 -4.68 17.64
N PHE A 124 -6.50 -3.77 17.33
CA PHE A 124 -5.14 -4.12 16.95
C PHE A 124 -4.05 -3.42 17.77
N HIS A 125 -4.43 -2.59 18.76
CA HIS A 125 -3.48 -1.72 19.46
C HIS A 125 -2.64 -0.85 18.51
N ALA A 126 -3.24 -0.48 17.37
CA ALA A 126 -2.58 0.33 16.35
C ALA A 126 -2.31 1.74 16.88
N ASP A 127 -1.12 2.28 16.59
CA ASP A 127 -0.74 3.66 16.88
C ASP A 127 -1.22 4.57 15.74
N VAL A 128 -2.52 4.83 15.71
CA VAL A 128 -3.20 5.66 14.69
C VAL A 128 -4.02 6.71 15.41
N ASP A 129 -3.86 7.98 15.03
CA ASP A 129 -4.64 9.05 15.64
C ASP A 129 -6.12 9.02 15.21
N ASP A 130 -6.99 9.68 15.99
CA ASP A 130 -8.45 9.70 15.74
C ASP A 130 -8.80 10.23 14.34
N ARG A 131 -8.08 11.26 13.87
CA ARG A 131 -8.32 11.90 12.59
C ARG A 131 -7.92 10.97 11.45
N SER A 132 -6.75 10.35 11.52
CA SER A 132 -6.26 9.36 10.55
C SER A 132 -7.22 8.17 10.44
N GLN A 133 -7.72 7.65 11.56
CA GLN A 133 -8.70 6.57 11.57
C GLN A 133 -10.05 6.99 10.95
N ASP A 134 -10.55 8.18 11.31
CA ASP A 134 -11.82 8.67 10.80
C ASP A 134 -11.78 8.90 9.28
N VAL A 135 -10.69 9.50 8.78
CA VAL A 135 -10.45 9.66 7.34
C VAL A 135 -10.36 8.30 6.65
N ALA A 136 -9.54 7.38 7.17
CA ALA A 136 -9.40 6.03 6.62
C ALA A 136 -10.74 5.31 6.50
N ARG A 137 -11.56 5.34 7.56
CA ARG A 137 -12.89 4.71 7.56
C ARG A 137 -13.84 5.41 6.58
N ALA A 138 -13.80 6.74 6.49
CA ALA A 138 -14.62 7.49 5.55
C ALA A 138 -14.30 7.12 4.10
N VAL A 139 -13.02 7.16 3.69
CA VAL A 139 -12.62 6.82 2.32
C VAL A 139 -12.82 5.35 2.00
N PHE A 140 -12.62 4.46 2.98
CA PHE A 140 -12.89 3.02 2.83
C PHE A 140 -14.39 2.75 2.58
N ASN A 141 -15.26 3.27 3.44
CA ASN A 141 -16.70 3.12 3.28
C ASN A 141 -17.20 3.81 2.00
N HIS A 142 -16.62 4.95 1.61
CA HIS A 142 -16.93 5.61 0.36
C HIS A 142 -16.61 4.73 -0.84
N ARG A 143 -15.41 4.14 -0.89
CA ARG A 143 -15.03 3.22 -1.96
C ARG A 143 -15.96 2.02 -2.02
N LEU A 144 -16.30 1.41 -0.88
CA LEU A 144 -17.17 0.23 -0.86
C LEU A 144 -18.62 0.53 -1.26
N ALA A 145 -19.06 1.78 -1.16
CA ALA A 145 -20.40 2.18 -1.59
C ALA A 145 -20.51 2.44 -3.11
N GLN A 146 -19.39 2.37 -3.85
CA GLN A 146 -19.32 2.69 -5.27
C GLN A 146 -18.88 1.48 -6.10
N ASP A 147 -19.47 1.35 -7.29
CA ASP A 147 -19.03 0.34 -8.27
C ASP A 147 -17.73 0.75 -8.97
N ALA A 148 -17.49 2.06 -9.10
CA ALA A 148 -16.31 2.61 -9.75
C ALA A 148 -15.11 2.69 -8.80
N ASP A 149 -13.91 2.61 -9.38
CA ASP A 149 -12.67 2.88 -8.66
C ASP A 149 -12.57 4.35 -8.26
N VAL A 150 -12.05 4.60 -7.04
CA VAL A 150 -11.76 5.96 -6.59
C VAL A 150 -10.48 6.44 -7.27
N ARG A 151 -10.46 7.70 -7.68
CA ARG A 151 -9.29 8.34 -8.28
C ARG A 151 -8.40 8.94 -7.21
N GLU A 152 -7.10 9.04 -7.50
CA GLU A 152 -6.13 9.71 -6.64
C GLU A 152 -6.56 11.14 -6.27
N SER A 153 -7.17 11.86 -7.22
CA SER A 153 -7.61 13.24 -7.02
C SER A 153 -8.77 13.36 -6.04
N GLU A 154 -9.59 12.31 -5.93
CA GLU A 154 -10.71 12.25 -4.99
C GLU A 154 -10.17 12.00 -3.59
N VAL A 155 -9.29 11.01 -3.45
CA VAL A 155 -8.60 10.70 -2.19
C VAL A 155 -7.76 11.90 -1.71
N ALA A 156 -7.09 12.61 -2.61
CA ALA A 156 -6.28 13.78 -2.27
C ALA A 156 -7.07 14.89 -1.54
N ILE A 157 -8.38 15.03 -1.82
CA ILE A 157 -9.26 15.98 -1.13
C ILE A 157 -9.45 15.56 0.33
N ASP A 158 -9.66 14.27 0.59
CA ASP A 158 -9.83 13.75 1.95
C ASP A 158 -8.54 13.80 2.78
N LEU A 159 -7.38 13.76 2.12
CA LEU A 159 -6.06 13.86 2.75
C LEU A 159 -5.58 15.31 2.93
N ASP A 160 -6.35 16.30 2.50
CA ASP A 160 -5.95 17.70 2.59
C ASP A 160 -5.74 18.13 4.05
N GLY A 161 -4.63 18.84 4.28
CA GLY A 161 -4.22 19.27 5.62
C GLY A 161 -3.83 18.14 6.58
N LEU A 162 -3.61 16.91 6.11
CA LEU A 162 -2.89 15.87 6.86
C LEU A 162 -1.39 16.00 6.70
N SER A 163 -0.64 15.75 7.77
CA SER A 163 0.81 15.60 7.70
C SER A 163 1.18 14.29 6.97
N SER A 164 2.44 14.17 6.55
CA SER A 164 2.95 12.96 5.92
C SER A 164 2.82 11.74 6.82
N GLN A 165 3.11 11.89 8.11
CA GLN A 165 2.88 10.84 9.10
C GLN A 165 1.40 10.44 9.16
N GLN A 166 0.47 11.39 9.19
CA GLN A 166 -0.96 11.08 9.19
C GLN A 166 -1.41 10.38 7.90
N ARG A 167 -0.81 10.71 6.75
CA ARG A 167 -1.07 10.00 5.50
C ARG A 167 -0.57 8.54 5.55
N ILE A 168 0.58 8.28 6.17
CA ILE A 168 1.05 6.91 6.44
C ILE A 168 0.05 6.20 7.34
N GLU A 169 -0.38 6.83 8.43
CA GLU A 169 -1.36 6.27 9.37
C GLU A 169 -2.70 5.96 8.69
N VAL A 170 -3.19 6.83 7.79
CA VAL A 170 -4.39 6.57 6.98
C VAL A 170 -4.20 5.34 6.10
N PHE A 171 -3.07 5.20 5.42
CA PHE A 171 -2.75 4.02 4.62
C PHE A 171 -2.76 2.73 5.47
N MET A 172 -2.06 2.75 6.61
CA MET A 172 -2.01 1.63 7.55
C MET A 172 -3.42 1.26 8.05
N ALA A 173 -4.21 2.28 8.40
CA ALA A 173 -5.58 2.10 8.86
C ALA A 173 -6.48 1.50 7.78
N VAL A 174 -6.37 1.94 6.52
CA VAL A 174 -7.10 1.34 5.38
C VAL A 174 -6.76 -0.15 5.24
N PHE A 175 -5.49 -0.52 5.37
CA PHE A 175 -5.06 -1.92 5.31
C PHE A 175 -5.67 -2.77 6.46
N PHE A 176 -5.68 -2.25 7.69
CA PHE A 176 -6.32 -2.94 8.83
C PHE A 176 -7.84 -3.03 8.73
N LEU A 177 -8.50 -1.98 8.21
CA LEU A 177 -9.94 -1.99 7.94
C LEU A 177 -10.29 -3.06 6.90
N TYR A 178 -9.45 -3.22 5.86
CA TYR A 178 -9.59 -4.30 4.90
C TYR A 178 -9.53 -5.68 5.57
N GLY A 179 -8.51 -5.96 6.39
CA GLY A 179 -8.40 -7.23 7.11
C GLY A 179 -9.61 -7.49 8.03
N THR A 180 -10.07 -6.46 8.73
CA THR A 180 -11.28 -6.52 9.57
C THR A 180 -12.52 -6.86 8.75
N LYS A 181 -12.67 -6.22 7.59
CA LYS A 181 -13.79 -6.42 6.68
C LYS A 181 -13.78 -7.84 6.10
N ILE A 182 -12.64 -8.34 5.64
CA ILE A 182 -12.48 -9.72 5.17
C ILE A 182 -12.85 -10.72 6.25
N GLY A 183 -12.32 -10.56 7.47
CA GLY A 183 -12.65 -11.45 8.58
C GLY A 183 -14.14 -11.48 8.90
N ALA A 184 -14.83 -10.33 8.81
CA ALA A 184 -16.28 -10.28 8.95
C ALA A 184 -17.02 -10.99 7.79
N LEU A 185 -16.56 -10.82 6.55
CA LEU A 185 -17.14 -11.44 5.36
C LEU A 185 -16.97 -12.97 5.37
N GLN A 186 -15.78 -13.48 5.72
CA GLN A 186 -15.52 -14.92 5.85
C GLN A 186 -16.38 -15.54 6.95
N ASN A 187 -16.47 -14.90 8.11
CA ASN A 187 -17.35 -15.36 9.19
C ASN A 187 -18.83 -15.37 8.79
N ARG A 188 -19.27 -14.40 7.97
CA ARG A 188 -20.67 -14.29 7.55
C ARG A 188 -21.04 -15.27 6.44
N THR A 189 -20.13 -15.56 5.52
CA THR A 189 -20.37 -16.36 4.32
C THR A 189 -19.91 -17.82 4.45
N GLY A 190 -18.97 -18.10 5.36
CA GLY A 190 -18.33 -19.41 5.50
C GLY A 190 -17.30 -19.73 4.40
N ILE A 191 -17.01 -18.78 3.51
CA ILE A 191 -15.98 -18.91 2.47
C ILE A 191 -14.60 -18.82 3.16
N ARG A 192 -13.73 -19.78 2.86
CA ARG A 192 -12.30 -19.78 3.22
C ARG A 192 -11.49 -19.68 1.94
#